data_AF-A0A373BHQ8-F1
#
_entry.id   AF-A0A373BHQ8-F1
#
_cell.length_a   1.000
_cell.length_b   1.000
_cell.length_c   1.000
_cell.angle_alpha   90.00
_cell.angle_beta   90.00
_cell.angle_gamma   90.00
#
_symmetry.space_group_name_H-M   'P 1'
#
loop_
_entity.id
_entity.type
_entity.pdbx_description
1 polymer ?
#
loop_
_entity_poly.entity_id
_entity_poly.type
_entity_poly.pdbx_seq_one_letter_code
_entity_poly.pdbx_strand_id
1 'polypeptide(L)'
;MEKNLDSKGRWRNKIVAFRVSPAEAEQIDACVRLSGLSKQDYITKRLTDREIVVQGNPRVYKALRNQMAEIYEELKRLEKCSEENEELLSTLRLVAETLYGLKGENE
;
A
#
# COMPACT_ATOMS: atom_id res chain seq x y z
N MET A 1 -5.66 5.87 23.87
CA MET A 1 -5.81 4.45 24.28
C MET A 1 -4.52 4.02 24.94
N GLU A 2 -4.55 3.83 26.26
CA GLU A 2 -3.41 3.31 27.03
C GLU A 2 -2.97 1.97 26.45
N LYS A 3 -1.72 1.92 25.98
CA LYS A 3 -1.06 0.66 25.68
C LYS A 3 -0.70 0.08 27.05
N ASN A 4 -1.36 -1.00 27.47
CA ASN A 4 -0.96 -1.73 28.67
C ASN A 4 0.00 -2.86 28.27
N LEU A 5 1.17 -2.87 28.91
CA LEU A 5 2.18 -3.91 28.73
C LEU A 5 1.69 -5.16 29.47
N ASP A 6 1.58 -6.30 28.78
CA ASP A 6 1.22 -7.54 29.46
C ASP A 6 2.36 -8.06 30.37
N SER A 7 2.08 -9.08 31.19
CA SER A 7 3.07 -9.70 32.09
C SER A 7 4.28 -10.31 31.38
N LYS A 8 4.28 -10.35 30.04
CA LYS A 8 5.37 -10.83 29.18
C LYS A 8 5.97 -9.71 28.32
N GLY A 9 5.68 -8.44 28.60
CA GLY A 9 6.27 -7.32 27.86
C GLY A 9 5.63 -7.03 26.49
N ARG A 10 4.43 -7.53 26.20
CA ARG A 10 3.79 -7.37 24.89
C ARG A 10 2.75 -6.26 24.91
N TRP A 11 2.90 -5.31 23.99
CA TRP A 11 1.94 -4.22 23.76
C TRP A 11 0.69 -4.64 22.98
N ARG A 12 0.78 -5.72 22.19
CA ARG A 12 -0.29 -6.28 21.38
C ARG A 12 -0.39 -7.78 21.67
N ASN A 13 -1.08 -8.14 22.74
CA ASN A 13 -1.12 -9.51 23.26
C ASN A 13 -2.34 -10.35 22.78
N LYS A 14 -3.21 -9.77 21.94
CA LYS A 14 -4.35 -10.46 21.32
C LYS A 14 -4.06 -10.78 19.86
N ILE A 15 -4.46 -11.97 19.42
CA ILE A 15 -4.36 -12.43 18.03
C ILE A 15 -5.76 -12.35 17.41
N VAL A 16 -5.84 -11.79 16.20
CA VAL A 16 -7.04 -11.82 15.35
C VAL A 16 -6.64 -12.54 14.06
N ALA A 17 -7.37 -13.59 13.69
CA ALA A 17 -7.10 -14.40 12.50
C ALA A 17 -8.40 -14.62 11.72
N PHE A 18 -8.31 -14.54 10.40
CA PHE A 18 -9.41 -14.79 9.47
C PHE A 18 -8.88 -15.55 8.25
N ARG A 19 -9.77 -16.27 7.56
CA ARG A 19 -9.44 -16.99 6.32
C ARG A 19 -9.66 -16.06 5.14
N VAL A 20 -8.78 -16.17 4.15
CA VAL A 20 -8.86 -15.47 2.87
C VAL A 20 -8.59 -16.46 1.75
N SER A 21 -9.18 -16.20 0.59
CA SER A 21 -8.82 -16.86 -0.67
C SER A 21 -7.41 -16.43 -1.12
N PRO A 22 -6.78 -17.17 -2.06
CA PRO A 22 -5.48 -16.78 -2.61
C PRO A 22 -5.47 -15.37 -3.22
N ALA A 23 -6.53 -14.98 -3.93
CA ALA A 23 -6.64 -13.67 -4.57
C ALA A 23 -6.73 -12.54 -3.54
N GLU A 24 -7.51 -12.71 -2.47
CA GLU A 24 -7.59 -11.74 -1.37
C GLU A 24 -6.25 -11.61 -0.63
N ALA A 25 -5.52 -12.73 -0.45
CA ALA A 25 -4.20 -12.70 0.17
C ALA A 25 -3.20 -11.89 -0.67
N GLU A 26 -3.21 -12.06 -1.99
CA GLU A 26 -2.34 -11.33 -2.91
C GLU A 26 -2.65 -9.82 -2.93
N GLN A 27 -3.93 -9.45 -2.93
CA GLN A 27 -4.37 -8.05 -2.82
C GLN A 27 -3.91 -7.40 -1.52
N ILE A 28 -4.08 -8.09 -0.38
CA ILE A 28 -3.62 -7.60 0.93
C ILE A 28 -2.10 -7.38 0.89
N ASP A 29 -1.35 -8.32 0.33
CA ASP A 29 0.11 -8.26 0.30
C ASP A 29 0.64 -7.15 -0.61
N ALA A 30 -0.03 -6.90 -1.74
CA ALA A 30 0.25 -5.76 -2.60
C ALA A 30 0.07 -4.43 -1.84
N CYS A 31 -1.07 -4.25 -1.16
CA CYS A 31 -1.34 -3.04 -0.39
C CYS A 31 -0.36 -2.82 0.77
N VAL A 32 -0.02 -3.90 1.50
CA VAL A 32 0.99 -3.86 2.57
C VAL A 32 2.33 -3.39 2.03
N ARG A 33 2.79 -3.97 0.91
CA ARG A 33 4.06 -3.62 0.25
C ARG A 33 4.08 -2.15 -0.17
N LEU A 34 3.00 -1.66 -0.78
CA LEU A 34 2.90 -0.27 -1.25
C LEU A 34 2.84 0.73 -0.10
N SER A 35 2.16 0.38 1.00
CA SER A 35 2.06 1.26 2.19
C SER A 35 3.38 1.45 2.94
N GLY A 36 4.35 0.56 2.74
CA GLY A 36 5.61 0.53 3.51
C GLY A 36 5.46 0.06 4.96
N LEU A 37 4.26 -0.32 5.39
CA LEU A 37 3.96 -0.79 6.74
C LEU A 37 4.18 -2.30 6.90
N SER A 38 4.30 -2.76 8.15
CA SER A 38 4.17 -4.18 8.43
C SER A 38 2.73 -4.66 8.17
N LYS A 39 2.54 -5.94 7.84
CA LYS A 39 1.20 -6.53 7.65
C LYS A 39 0.30 -6.30 8.87
N GLN A 40 0.87 -6.42 10.07
CA GLN A 40 0.15 -6.16 11.33
C GLN A 40 -0.27 -4.70 11.45
N ASP A 41 0.61 -3.73 11.16
CA ASP A 41 0.28 -2.31 11.26
C ASP A 41 -0.73 -1.87 10.20
N TYR A 42 -0.58 -2.35 8.97
CA TYR A 42 -1.51 -2.09 7.87
C TYR A 42 -2.92 -2.58 8.21
N ILE A 43 -3.06 -3.86 8.58
CA ILE A 43 -4.36 -4.46 8.93
C ILE A 43 -4.96 -3.76 10.15
N THR A 44 -4.16 -3.49 11.18
CA THR A 44 -4.65 -2.79 12.39
C THR A 44 -5.16 -1.40 12.04
N LYS A 45 -4.44 -0.62 11.23
CA LYS A 45 -4.89 0.71 10.80
C LYS A 45 -6.18 0.62 9.98
N ARG A 46 -6.25 -0.30 9.02
CA ARG A 46 -7.44 -0.47 8.16
C ARG A 46 -8.68 -0.90 8.94
N LEU A 47 -8.54 -1.79 9.93
CA LEU A 47 -9.65 -2.25 10.77
C LEU A 47 -10.07 -1.24 11.85
N THR A 48 -9.22 -0.27 12.20
CA THR A 48 -9.52 0.75 13.23
C THR A 48 -9.87 2.11 12.62
N ASP A 49 -10.11 2.15 11.31
CA ASP A 49 -10.40 3.34 10.52
C ASP A 49 -9.37 4.48 10.74
N ARG A 50 -8.11 4.09 10.93
CA ARG A 50 -6.99 5.02 11.09
C ARG A 50 -6.36 5.28 9.74
N GLU A 51 -6.05 6.55 9.49
CA GLU A 51 -5.42 6.98 8.24
C GLU A 51 -4.11 6.22 7.95
N ILE A 52 -4.04 5.67 6.74
CA ILE A 52 -2.86 4.96 6.23
C ILE A 52 -1.99 5.99 5.51
N VAL A 53 -1.22 6.73 6.30
CA VAL A 53 -0.16 7.59 5.77
C VAL A 53 1.00 6.72 5.31
N VAL A 54 1.35 6.81 4.03
CA VAL A 54 2.52 6.15 3.45
C VAL A 54 3.76 6.83 4.03
N GLN A 55 4.54 6.10 4.83
CA GLN A 55 5.80 6.64 5.32
C GLN A 55 6.88 6.43 4.27
N GLY A 56 7.39 7.53 3.71
CA GLY A 56 8.51 7.51 2.78
C GLY A 56 9.70 6.77 3.38
N ASN A 57 10.06 5.63 2.80
CA ASN A 57 11.30 4.92 3.10
C ASN A 57 11.98 4.48 1.79
N PRO A 58 13.29 4.14 1.78
CA PRO A 58 14.00 3.77 0.56
C PRO A 58 13.38 2.59 -0.22
N ARG A 59 12.67 1.67 0.46
CA ARG A 59 11.96 0.55 -0.17
C ARG A 59 10.70 1.04 -0.91
N VAL A 60 9.93 1.96 -0.30
CA VAL A 60 8.75 2.59 -0.91
C VAL A 60 9.16 3.39 -2.14
N TYR A 61 10.25 4.17 -2.04
CA TYR A 61 10.79 4.90 -3.18
C TYR A 61 11.24 3.96 -4.31
N LYS A 62 11.93 2.87 -3.97
CA LYS A 62 12.35 1.86 -4.96
C LYS A 62 11.16 1.18 -5.63
N ALA A 63 10.11 0.84 -4.88
CA ALA A 63 8.90 0.25 -5.42
C ALA A 63 8.16 1.21 -6.35
N LEU A 64 7.95 2.46 -5.93
CA LEU A 64 7.34 3.51 -6.76
C LEU A 64 8.13 3.76 -8.05
N ARG A 65 9.45 3.85 -7.96
CA ARG A 65 10.31 4.04 -9.13
C ARG A 65 10.20 2.88 -10.11
N ASN A 66 10.16 1.65 -9.62
CA ASN A 66 10.01 0.47 -10.48
C ASN A 66 8.63 0.46 -11.15
N GLN A 67 7.56 0.77 -10.41
CA GLN A 67 6.21 0.85 -10.99
C GLN A 67 6.08 1.97 -12.03
N MET A 68 6.72 3.10 -11.78
CA MET A 68 6.79 4.20 -12.76
C MET A 68 7.52 3.78 -14.04
N ALA A 69 8.55 2.95 -13.93
CA ALA A 69 9.26 2.42 -15.10
C ALA A 69 8.40 1.45 -15.91
N GLU A 70 7.62 0.59 -15.25
CA GLU A 70 6.65 -0.29 -15.91
C GLU A 70 5.58 0.51 -16.66
N ILE A 71 4.96 1.48 -15.99
CA ILE A 71 3.99 2.40 -16.60
C ILE A 71 4.60 3.12 -17.82
N TYR A 72 5.83 3.61 -17.70
CA TYR A 72 6.50 4.32 -18.79
C TYR A 72 6.77 3.45 -20.02
N GLU A 73 7.18 2.19 -19.82
CA GLU A 73 7.37 1.24 -20.92
C GLU A 73 6.04 0.84 -21.56
N GLU A 74 4.97 0.78 -20.79
CA GLU A 74 3.62 0.54 -21.31
C GLU A 74 3.10 1.71 -22.14
N LEU A 75 3.32 2.95 -21.66
CA LEU A 75 3.00 4.17 -22.40
C LEU A 75 3.79 4.30 -23.70
N LYS A 76 5.05 3.84 -23.75
CA LYS A 76 5.83 3.81 -25.00
C LYS A 76 5.28 2.83 -26.03
N ARG A 77 4.71 1.71 -25.58
CA ARG A 77 4.13 0.67 -26.46
C ARG A 77 2.76 1.07 -27.00
N LEU A 78 2.14 2.10 -26.43
CA LEU A 78 0.82 2.56 -26.80
C LEU A 78 0.81 3.43 -28.05
N GLU A 79 0.35 2.87 -29.18
CA GLU A 79 0.05 3.63 -30.40
C GLU A 79 -1.38 4.22 -30.43
N LYS A 80 -2.34 3.64 -29.69
CA LYS A 80 -3.72 4.13 -29.56
C LYS A 80 -4.30 3.84 -28.17
N CYS A 81 -5.10 4.78 -27.64
CA CYS A 81 -5.89 4.52 -26.43
C CYS A 81 -7.10 3.63 -26.74
N SER A 82 -7.15 2.40 -26.20
CA SER A 82 -8.28 1.47 -26.27
C SER A 82 -8.76 1.07 -24.86
N GLU A 83 -9.86 0.31 -24.77
CA GLU A 83 -10.39 -0.25 -23.52
C GLU A 83 -9.38 -1.16 -22.78
N GLU A 84 -8.39 -1.72 -23.48
CA GLU A 84 -7.31 -2.52 -22.87
C GLU A 84 -6.40 -1.69 -21.93
N ASN A 85 -6.51 -0.35 -21.95
CA ASN A 85 -5.69 0.54 -21.13
C ASN A 85 -6.30 0.86 -19.76
N GLU A 86 -7.44 0.28 -19.42
CA GLU A 86 -8.14 0.55 -18.16
C GLU A 86 -7.31 0.11 -16.93
N GLU A 87 -6.55 -0.98 -17.08
CA GLU A 87 -5.63 -1.48 -16.05
C GLU A 87 -4.41 -0.56 -15.87
N LEU A 88 -3.85 -0.06 -16.97
CA LEU A 88 -2.77 0.93 -16.95
C LEU A 88 -3.24 2.23 -16.29
N LEU A 89 -4.44 2.71 -16.64
CA LEU A 89 -5.04 3.90 -16.02
C LEU A 89 -5.30 3.72 -14.53
N SER A 90 -5.72 2.53 -14.11
CA SER A 90 -5.93 2.18 -12.70
C SER A 90 -4.61 2.17 -11.92
N THR A 91 -3.56 1.61 -12.52
CA THR A 91 -2.20 1.61 -11.96
C THR A 91 -1.65 3.04 -11.84
N LEU A 92 -1.90 3.87 -12.85
CA LEU A 92 -1.47 5.27 -12.90
C LEU A 92 -2.18 6.12 -11.82
N ARG A 93 -3.48 5.92 -11.62
CA ARG A 93 -4.24 6.54 -10.52
C ARG A 93 -3.68 6.14 -9.15
N LEU A 94 -3.44 4.86 -8.93
CA LEU A 94 -2.90 4.36 -7.66
C LEU A 94 -1.51 4.94 -7.36
N VAL A 95 -0.63 5.02 -8.36
CA VAL A 95 0.69 5.66 -8.22
C VAL A 95 0.56 7.15 -7.93
N ALA A 96 -0.35 7.86 -8.61
CA ALA A 96 -0.59 9.28 -8.38
C ALA A 96 -1.12 9.57 -6.97
N GLU A 97 -2.09 8.79 -6.48
CA GLU A 97 -2.61 8.89 -5.10
C GLU A 97 -1.51 8.61 -4.06
N THR A 98 -0.67 7.61 -4.32
CA THR A 98 0.46 7.27 -3.43
C THR A 98 1.50 8.41 -3.40
N LEU A 99 1.82 9.01 -4.54
CA LEU A 99 2.71 10.17 -4.62
C LEU A 99 2.12 11.41 -3.96
N TYR A 100 0.82 11.65 -4.12
CA TYR A 100 0.11 12.74 -3.47
C TYR A 100 0.13 12.59 -1.94
N GLY A 101 -0.13 11.38 -1.44
CA GLY A 101 -0.05 11.07 0.00
C GLY A 101 1.37 11.12 0.57
N LEU A 102 2.40 10.91 -0.25
CA LEU A 102 3.81 11.07 0.14
C LEU A 102 4.25 12.54 0.19
N LYS A 103 3.63 13.41 -0.61
CA LYS A 103 3.92 14.84 -0.68
C LYS A 103 3.26 15.63 0.45
N GLY A 104 3.02 14.98 1.60
CA GLY A 104 2.30 15.53 2.77
C GLY A 104 2.55 17.02 2.93
N GLU A 105 1.44 17.77 3.02
CA GLU A 105 1.33 19.22 3.20
C GLU A 105 2.66 19.89 3.50
N ASN A 106 3.31 20.40 2.45
CA ASN A 106 4.25 21.51 2.64
C ASN A 106 3.42 22.77 2.94
N GLU A 107 2.82 22.83 4.12
CA GLU A 107 2.40 24.04 4.83
C GLU A 107 2.76 23.94 6.31
#